data_AF-A0A4Q3MWQ4-F1
#
_entry.id   AF-A0A4Q3MWQ4-F1
#
_cell.length_a   1.000
_cell.length_b   1.000
_cell.length_c   1.000
_cell.angle_alpha   90.00
_cell.angle_beta   90.00
_cell.angle_gamma   90.00
#
_symmetry.space_group_name_H-M   'P 1'
#
loop_
_entity.id
_entity.type
_entity.pdbx_description
1 polymer ?
#
loop_
_entity_poly.entity_id
_entity_poly.type
_entity_poly.pdbx_seq_one_letter_code
_entity_poly.pdbx_strand_id
1 'polypeptide(L)'
;YERMLQFGRDLRARGVLVASESLATPDSTTARVQVSGGKPLVLDGPFAEAKEMVGGFFLLNCATREEAVSIAARCPAAEWATVEVRSLGPCFT
;
A
#
# COMPACT_ATOMS: atom_id res chain seq x y z
N TYR A 1 0.97 17.82 -3.05
CA TYR A 1 1.50 16.70 -3.85
C TYR A 1 3.03 16.71 -3.95
N GLU A 2 3.68 17.85 -4.19
CA GLU A 2 5.15 17.95 -4.27
C GLU A 2 5.89 17.35 -3.05
N ARG A 3 5.39 17.58 -1.82
CA ARG A 3 5.95 16.96 -0.60
C ARG A 3 5.98 15.43 -0.68
N MET A 4 4.95 14.80 -1.26
CA MET A 4 4.91 13.34 -1.45
C MET A 4 5.93 12.88 -2.48
N LEU A 5 6.06 13.61 -3.59
CA LEU A 5 7.07 13.31 -4.62
C LEU A 5 8.48 13.42 -4.05
N GLN A 6 8.75 14.47 -3.25
CA GLN A 6 10.04 14.65 -2.59
C GLN A 6 10.32 13.53 -1.59
N PHE A 7 9.33 13.17 -0.77
CA PHE A 7 9.44 12.06 0.17
C PHE A 7 9.83 10.75 -0.54
N GLY A 8 9.17 10.40 -1.65
CA GLY A 8 9.54 9.23 -2.46
C GLY A 8 10.96 9.31 -3.05
N ARG A 9 11.37 10.49 -3.55
CA ARG A 9 12.73 10.71 -4.04
C ARG A 9 13.79 10.54 -2.95
N ASP A 10 13.54 11.06 -1.76
CA ASP A 10 14.46 10.94 -0.62
C ASP A 10 14.63 9.49 -0.18
N LEU A 11 13.53 8.72 -0.13
CA LEU A 11 13.58 7.28 0.17
C LEU A 11 14.36 6.50 -0.88
N ARG A 12 14.21 6.87 -2.16
CA ARG A 12 14.99 6.28 -3.26
C ARG A 12 16.48 6.63 -3.13
N ALA A 13 16.81 7.88 -2.87
CA ALA A 13 18.20 8.33 -2.70
C ALA A 13 18.89 7.65 -1.51
N ARG A 14 18.14 7.36 -0.44
CA ARG A 14 18.60 6.59 0.72
C ARG A 14 18.75 5.08 0.44
N GLY A 15 18.28 4.59 -0.70
CA GLY A 15 18.32 3.15 -1.05
C GLY A 15 17.31 2.29 -0.29
N VAL A 16 16.35 2.88 0.43
CA VAL A 16 15.35 2.14 1.23
C VAL A 16 14.05 1.87 0.47
N LEU A 17 13.78 2.59 -0.61
CA LEU A 17 12.57 2.40 -1.41
C LEU A 17 12.72 1.22 -2.37
N VAL A 18 11.87 0.20 -2.21
CA VAL A 18 11.75 -0.92 -3.16
C VAL A 18 10.73 -0.60 -4.25
N ALA A 19 9.54 -0.15 -3.87
CA ALA A 19 8.48 0.25 -4.78
C ALA A 19 7.50 1.24 -4.13
N SER A 20 6.80 2.03 -4.93
CA SER A 20 5.70 2.87 -4.45
C SER A 20 4.75 3.17 -5.58
N GLU A 21 3.46 2.98 -5.36
CA GLU A 21 2.44 3.25 -6.36
C GLU A 21 1.19 3.86 -5.73
N SER A 22 0.52 4.72 -6.51
CA SER A 22 -0.84 5.16 -6.22
C SER A 22 -1.83 4.14 -6.78
N LEU A 23 -2.82 3.77 -5.98
CA LEU A 23 -3.90 2.90 -6.42
C LEU A 23 -5.04 3.77 -6.92
N ALA A 24 -5.68 3.35 -8.01
CA ALA A 24 -6.89 4.00 -8.49
C ALA A 24 -8.00 3.86 -7.44
N THR A 25 -8.87 4.88 -7.35
CA THR A 25 -10.10 4.77 -6.57
C THR A 25 -10.88 3.55 -7.07
N PRO A 26 -11.20 2.58 -6.20
CA PRO A 26 -11.97 1.42 -6.62
C PRO A 26 -13.34 1.83 -7.17
N ASP A 27 -13.74 1.19 -8.26
CA ASP A 27 -14.98 1.46 -8.96
C ASP A 27 -15.61 0.15 -9.49
N SER A 28 -16.61 0.25 -10.38
CA SER A 28 -17.27 -0.91 -10.98
C SER A 28 -16.36 -1.75 -11.88
N THR A 29 -15.16 -1.27 -12.25
CA THR A 29 -14.17 -2.01 -13.03
C THR A 29 -13.16 -2.77 -12.16
N THR A 30 -13.16 -2.50 -10.85
CA THR A 30 -12.38 -3.28 -9.88
C THR A 30 -12.92 -4.69 -9.82
N ALA A 31 -12.05 -5.70 -9.85
CA ALA A 31 -12.45 -7.11 -9.82
C ALA A 31 -11.77 -7.85 -8.67
N ARG A 32 -12.54 -8.73 -8.03
CA ARG A 32 -12.05 -9.73 -7.08
C ARG A 32 -12.10 -11.08 -7.74
N VAL A 33 -11.09 -11.90 -7.50
CA VAL A 33 -10.99 -13.23 -8.10
C VAL A 33 -10.79 -14.27 -7.00
N GLN A 34 -11.59 -15.32 -7.04
CA GLN A 34 -11.41 -16.52 -6.23
C GLN A 34 -11.33 -17.73 -7.17
N VAL A 35 -10.54 -18.74 -6.81
CA VAL A 35 -10.50 -20.00 -7.57
C VAL A 35 -11.08 -21.10 -6.71
N SER A 36 -12.11 -21.77 -7.21
CA SER A 36 -12.73 -22.93 -6.56
C SER A 36 -12.89 -24.05 -7.58
N GLY A 37 -12.47 -25.27 -7.22
CA GLY A 37 -12.50 -26.42 -8.13
C GLY A 37 -11.76 -26.20 -9.46
N GLY A 38 -10.69 -25.39 -9.46
CA GLY A 38 -9.92 -25.06 -10.66
C GLY A 38 -10.56 -24.05 -11.61
N LYS A 39 -11.69 -23.43 -11.22
CA LYS A 39 -12.38 -22.41 -12.03
C LYS A 39 -12.31 -21.04 -11.36
N PRO A 40 -12.00 -19.97 -12.10
CA PRO A 40 -12.05 -18.61 -11.58
C PRO A 40 -13.50 -18.14 -11.43
N LEU A 41 -13.82 -17.63 -10.25
CA LEU A 41 -14.99 -16.81 -9.97
C LEU A 41 -14.52 -15.35 -9.91
N VAL A 42 -15.01 -14.53 -10.84
CA VAL A 42 -14.73 -13.09 -10.89
C VAL A 42 -15.94 -12.34 -10.33
N LEU A 43 -15.71 -11.43 -9.39
CA LEU A 43 -16.72 -10.61 -8.74
C LEU A 43 -16.37 -9.14 -8.95
N ASP A 44 -17.31 -8.36 -9.46
CA ASP A 44 -17.11 -6.92 -9.62
C ASP A 44 -17.10 -6.21 -8.25
N GLY A 45 -16.41 -5.08 -8.22
CA GLY A 45 -16.27 -4.20 -7.06
C GLY A 45 -15.16 -4.60 -6.06
N PRO A 46 -14.80 -3.66 -5.17
CA PRO A 46 -13.74 -3.85 -4.16
C PRO A 46 -14.10 -4.87 -3.07
N PHE A 47 -13.12 -5.19 -2.21
CA PHE A 47 -13.28 -6.17 -1.12
C PHE A 47 -14.33 -5.81 -0.06
N ALA A 48 -14.58 -4.53 0.18
CA ALA A 48 -15.63 -4.07 1.07
C ALA A 48 -16.16 -2.73 0.60
N GLU A 49 -17.41 -2.40 0.96
CA GLU A 49 -17.84 -1.01 1.13
C GLU A 49 -17.08 -0.45 2.34
N ALA A 50 -15.82 -0.06 2.14
CA ALA A 50 -14.95 0.32 3.22
C ALA A 50 -15.13 1.80 3.56
N LYS A 51 -15.25 2.10 4.87
CA LYS A 51 -15.19 3.49 5.37
C LYS A 51 -13.84 4.16 5.07
N GLU A 52 -12.81 3.35 4.84
CA GLU A 52 -11.45 3.77 4.55
C GLU A 52 -10.92 2.98 3.34
N MET A 53 -10.35 3.69 2.36
CA MET A 53 -9.81 3.08 1.14
C MET A 53 -8.29 3.21 1.10
N VAL A 54 -7.60 2.17 0.61
CA VAL A 54 -6.15 2.22 0.40
C VAL A 54 -5.86 2.94 -0.91
N GLY A 55 -5.35 4.17 -0.83
CA GLY A 55 -5.02 4.99 -2.01
C GLY A 55 -3.62 4.76 -2.61
N GLY A 56 -2.79 3.93 -1.98
CA GLY A 56 -1.41 3.72 -2.41
C GLY A 56 -0.58 2.98 -1.38
N PHE A 57 0.65 2.66 -1.73
CA PHE A 57 1.60 2.03 -0.83
C PHE A 57 3.04 2.48 -1.07
N PHE A 58 3.87 2.30 -0.04
CA PHE A 58 5.32 2.29 -0.14
C PHE A 58 5.82 0.93 0.36
N LEU A 59 6.61 0.23 -0.45
CA LEU A 59 7.34 -0.95 -0.05
C LEU A 59 8.78 -0.54 0.25
N LEU A 60 9.18 -0.71 1.51
CA LEU A 60 10.48 -0.29 2.01
C LEU A 60 11.30 -1.48 2.47
N ASN A 61 12.61 -1.43 2.23
CA ASN A 61 13.58 -2.32 2.83
C ASN A 61 14.19 -1.61 4.05
N CYS A 62 13.66 -1.90 5.24
CA CYS A 62 14.10 -1.34 6.51
C CYS A 62 14.80 -2.42 7.34
N ALA A 63 15.77 -2.03 8.15
CA ALA A 63 16.45 -2.95 9.07
C ALA A 63 15.55 -3.38 10.24
N THR A 64 14.65 -2.50 10.69
CA THR A 64 13.75 -2.76 11.82
C THR A 64 12.36 -2.18 11.60
N ARG A 65 11.40 -2.65 12.41
CA ARG A 65 10.04 -2.09 12.45
C ARG A 65 10.06 -0.62 12.90
N GLU A 66 10.92 -0.28 13.84
CA GLU A 66 11.04 1.07 14.41
C GLU A 66 11.52 2.06 13.35
N GLU A 67 12.46 1.65 12.48
CA GLU A 67 12.85 2.44 11.32
C GLU A 67 11.67 2.67 10.37
N ALA A 68 10.92 1.62 10.04
CA ALA A 68 9.75 1.73 9.17
C ALA A 68 8.68 2.67 9.75
N VAL A 69 8.40 2.57 11.06
CA VAL A 69 7.47 3.46 11.77
C VAL A 69 7.98 4.90 11.79
N SER A 70 9.27 5.12 12.02
CA SER A 70 9.87 6.46 11.98
C SER A 70 9.76 7.09 10.59
N ILE A 71 9.97 6.32 9.53
CA ILE A 71 9.79 6.76 8.15
C ILE A 71 8.31 7.10 7.89
N ALA A 72 7.38 6.21 8.29
CA ALA A 72 5.95 6.41 8.09
C ALA A 72 5.42 7.66 8.82
N ALA A 73 5.90 7.95 10.03
CA ALA A 73 5.57 9.16 10.78
C ALA A 73 5.99 10.47 10.08
N ARG A 74 6.93 10.38 9.13
CA ARG A 74 7.38 11.52 8.31
C ARG A 74 6.74 11.56 6.92
N CYS A 75 5.92 10.56 6.57
CA CYS A 75 5.19 10.56 5.31
C CYS A 75 4.18 11.71 5.35
N PRO A 76 4.17 12.63 4.37
CA PRO A 76 3.20 13.73 4.36
C PRO A 76 1.75 13.24 4.43
N ALA A 77 1.44 12.07 3.87
CA ALA A 77 0.10 11.47 3.93
C ALA A 77 -0.42 11.24 5.35
N ALA A 78 0.46 11.08 6.35
CA ALA A 78 0.07 10.89 7.75
C ALA A 78 -0.64 12.12 8.36
N GLU A 79 -0.56 13.30 7.71
CA GLU A 79 -1.26 14.51 8.14
C GLU A 79 -2.76 14.51 7.77
N TRP A 80 -3.17 13.72 6.78
CA TRP A 80 -4.55 13.72 6.24
C TRP A 80 -5.14 12.32 5.99
N ALA A 81 -4.37 11.27 6.22
CA ALA A 81 -4.78 9.88 6.09
C ALA A 81 -4.02 9.01 7.11
N THR A 82 -4.52 7.80 7.33
CA THR A 82 -3.82 6.80 8.13
C THR A 82 -2.76 6.09 7.30
N VAL A 83 -1.54 5.95 7.84
CA VAL A 83 -0.47 5.12 7.25
C VAL A 83 -0.32 3.86 8.09
N GLU A 84 -0.77 2.72 7.56
CA GLU A 84 -0.53 1.41 8.18
C GLU A 84 0.92 0.96 7.90
N VAL A 85 1.64 0.54 8.95
CA VAL A 85 2.98 -0.05 8.84
C VAL A 85 2.90 -1.54 9.15
N ARG A 86 3.17 -2.36 8.14
CA ARG A 86 3.07 -3.82 8.23
C ARG A 86 4.25 -4.49 7.52
N SER A 87 4.81 -5.51 8.15
CA SER A 87 5.85 -6.35 7.54
C SER A 87 5.26 -7.27 6.48
N LEU A 88 6.07 -7.66 5.49
CA LEU A 88 5.71 -8.78 4.63
C LEU A 88 5.61 -10.06 5.46
N GLY A 89 4.69 -10.93 5.07
CA GLY A 89 4.51 -12.26 5.66
C GLY A 89 4.38 -13.31 4.55
N PRO A 90 4.55 -14.60 4.88
CA PRO A 90 4.32 -15.67 3.90
C PRO A 90 2.86 -15.64 3.41
N CYS A 91 2.66 -15.89 2.11
CA CYS A 91 1.32 -15.99 1.50
C CYS A 91 0.61 -17.32 1.80
N PHE A 92 1.00 -18.00 2.87
CA PHE A 92 0.42 -19.25 3.32
C PHE A 92 0.58 -19.38 4.84
N THR A 93 -0.53 -19.67 5.49
CA THR A 93 -0.67 -20.35 6.79
C THR A 93 -1.98 -21.09 6.73
#